data_AF-A0A8J7MGB9-F1
#
_entry.id   AF-A0A8J7MGB9-F1
#
_cell.length_a   1.000
_cell.length_b   1.000
_cell.length_c   1.000
_cell.angle_alpha   90.00
_cell.angle_beta   90.00
_cell.angle_gamma   90.00
#
_symmetry.space_group_name_H-M   'P 1'
#
loop_
_entity.id
_entity.type
_entity.pdbx_description
1 polymer ?
#
loop_
_entity_poly.entity_id
_entity_poly.type
_entity_poly.pdbx_seq_one_letter_code
_entity_poly.pdbx_strand_id
1 'polypeptide(L)'
;MITEIDRDDFRNLLEEISNCYMPFGKFGPKDYPPRGVPIYDLPPEYLAWFAERGFPKGRLGELMQHVCVFKETGMDMLFEPMRKRNGGRTRLSKKPSQGSFDF
;
A
#
# COMPACT_ATOMS: atom_id res chain seq x y z
N MET A 1 -20.90 24.32 -0.43
CA MET A 1 -20.17 23.91 -1.65
C MET A 1 -18.70 23.53 -1.41
N ILE A 2 -18.11 23.71 -0.22
CA ILE A 2 -16.75 23.20 0.07
C ILE A 2 -16.80 21.73 0.54
N THR A 3 -17.88 21.31 1.23
CA THR A 3 -17.96 19.99 1.87
C THR A 3 -18.33 18.79 0.99
N GLU A 4 -18.81 19.02 -0.24
CA GLU A 4 -19.25 17.96 -1.16
C GLU A 4 -18.11 17.55 -2.09
N ILE A 5 -17.41 18.55 -2.65
CA ILE A 5 -16.22 18.36 -3.48
C ILE A 5 -15.15 17.58 -2.67
N ASP A 6 -14.92 17.96 -1.41
CA ASP A 6 -13.96 17.27 -0.53
C ASP A 6 -14.30 15.78 -0.29
N ARG A 7 -15.60 15.43 -0.25
CA ARG A 7 -16.03 14.03 -0.02
C ARG A 7 -15.84 13.17 -1.26
N ASP A 8 -16.16 13.71 -2.44
CA ASP A 8 -16.00 12.99 -3.70
C ASP A 8 -14.51 12.78 -4.00
N ASP A 9 -13.66 13.79 -3.75
CA ASP A 9 -12.21 13.67 -3.87
C ASP A 9 -11.65 12.60 -2.93
N PHE A 10 -12.11 12.57 -1.67
CA PHE A 10 -11.71 11.54 -0.72
C PHE A 10 -12.18 10.15 -1.16
N ARG A 11 -13.40 10.03 -1.68
CA ARG A 11 -13.93 8.77 -2.22
C ARG A 11 -13.10 8.28 -3.40
N ASN A 12 -12.78 9.17 -4.35
CA ASN A 12 -11.95 8.87 -5.52
C ASN A 12 -10.54 8.44 -5.09
N LEU A 13 -9.94 9.13 -4.11
CA LEU A 13 -8.66 8.75 -3.54
C LEU A 13 -8.70 7.32 -2.97
N LEU A 14 -9.72 6.99 -2.18
CA LEU A 14 -9.88 5.64 -1.61
C LEU A 14 -10.11 4.59 -2.70
N GLU A 15 -10.85 4.92 -3.75
CA GLU A 15 -11.05 4.03 -4.89
C GLU A 15 -9.72 3.73 -5.61
N GLU A 16 -8.90 4.75 -5.86
CA GLU A 16 -7.57 4.58 -6.44
C GLU A 16 -6.65 3.75 -5.55
N ILE A 17 -6.59 4.05 -4.25
CA ILE A 17 -5.83 3.25 -3.27
C ILE A 17 -6.28 1.79 -3.30
N SER A 18 -7.60 1.55 -3.40
CA SER A 18 -8.16 0.20 -3.38
C SER A 18 -7.76 -0.66 -4.59
N ASN A 19 -7.44 -0.02 -5.72
CA ASN A 19 -7.05 -0.66 -6.97
C ASN A 19 -5.53 -0.68 -7.18
N CYS A 20 -4.76 -0.03 -6.31
CA CYS A 20 -3.32 0.11 -6.45
C CYS A 20 -2.56 -1.00 -5.71
N TYR A 21 -1.63 -1.63 -6.42
CA TYR A 21 -0.76 -2.70 -5.91
C TYR A 21 0.69 -2.27 -6.08
N MET A 22 1.55 -2.74 -5.17
CA MET A 22 2.97 -2.46 -5.23
C MET A 22 3.58 -3.16 -6.47
N PRO A 23 4.18 -2.42 -7.42
CA PRO A 23 4.61 -3.02 -8.70
C PRO A 23 6.04 -3.56 -8.66
N PHE A 24 6.82 -3.28 -7.61
CA PHE A 24 8.22 -3.67 -7.49
C PHE A 24 8.67 -3.82 -6.04
N GLY A 25 9.96 -4.16 -5.86
CA GLY A 25 10.58 -4.34 -4.55
C GLY A 25 10.06 -5.59 -3.84
N LYS A 26 10.32 -5.65 -2.53
CA LYS A 26 9.98 -6.80 -1.68
C LYS A 26 8.50 -7.18 -1.73
N PHE A 27 7.62 -6.21 -1.94
CA PHE A 27 6.16 -6.41 -1.97
C PHE A 27 5.59 -6.43 -3.39
N GLY A 28 6.45 -6.49 -4.40
CA GLY A 28 6.06 -6.56 -5.81
C GLY A 28 5.60 -7.95 -6.26
N PRO A 29 5.19 -8.09 -7.54
CA PRO A 29 4.70 -9.34 -8.12
C PRO A 29 5.69 -10.51 -8.03
N LYS A 30 7.00 -10.22 -7.98
CA LYS A 30 8.06 -11.23 -7.86
C LYS A 30 7.88 -12.10 -6.61
N ASP A 31 7.58 -11.46 -5.48
CA ASP A 31 7.42 -12.13 -4.19
C ASP A 31 5.93 -12.41 -3.88
N TYR A 32 5.03 -11.58 -4.41
CA TYR A 32 3.58 -11.63 -4.19
C TYR A 32 2.80 -11.68 -5.51
N PRO A 33 2.83 -12.80 -6.26
CA PRO A 33 2.12 -12.90 -7.53
C PRO A 33 0.59 -12.92 -7.33
N PRO A 34 -0.19 -12.53 -8.37
CA PRO A 34 0.28 -12.05 -9.67
C PRO A 34 0.56 -10.53 -9.71
N ARG A 35 0.08 -9.75 -8.74
CA ARG A 35 0.01 -8.27 -8.83
C ARG A 35 0.86 -7.51 -7.81
N GLY A 36 1.44 -8.17 -6.82
CA GLY A 36 2.04 -7.55 -5.65
C GLY A 36 1.06 -7.42 -4.48
N VAL A 37 1.52 -6.80 -3.40
CA VAL A 37 0.69 -6.48 -2.23
C VAL A 37 -0.11 -5.19 -2.50
N PRO A 38 -1.40 -5.11 -2.15
CA PRO A 38 -2.14 -3.85 -2.18
C PRO A 38 -1.44 -2.78 -1.35
N ILE A 39 -1.35 -1.54 -1.84
CA ILE A 39 -0.56 -0.51 -1.14
C ILE A 39 -1.08 -0.23 0.27
N TYR A 40 -2.39 -0.35 0.51
CA TYR A 40 -3.02 -0.17 1.82
C TYR A 40 -2.70 -1.29 2.83
N ASP A 41 -2.13 -2.41 2.38
CA ASP A 41 -1.68 -3.52 3.23
C ASP A 41 -0.16 -3.57 3.40
N LEU A 42 0.58 -2.62 2.83
CA LEU A 42 2.02 -2.50 3.07
C LEU A 42 2.30 -2.26 4.56
N PRO A 43 3.38 -2.86 5.10
CA PRO A 43 3.81 -2.61 6.48
C PRO A 43 4.17 -1.13 6.70
N PRO A 44 3.85 -0.56 7.87
CA PRO A 44 4.22 0.81 8.21
C PRO A 44 5.72 1.08 8.06
N GLU A 45 6.58 0.12 8.43
CA GLU A 45 8.04 0.26 8.37
C GLU A 45 8.53 0.37 6.92
N TYR A 46 7.83 -0.29 5.99
CA TYR A 46 8.16 -0.19 4.57
C TYR A 46 7.81 1.17 3.98
N LEU A 47 6.69 1.75 4.43
CA LEU A 47 6.28 3.10 4.04
C LEU A 47 7.17 4.16 4.68
N ALA A 48 7.56 3.99 5.94
CA ALA A 48 8.51 4.87 6.64
C ALA A 48 9.86 4.94 5.92
N TRP A 49 10.37 3.80 5.41
CA TRP A 49 11.59 3.80 4.58
C TRP A 49 11.48 4.68 3.34
N PHE A 50 10.30 4.71 2.69
CA PHE A 50 10.03 5.63 1.59
C PHE A 50 9.85 7.07 2.06
N ALA A 51 9.27 7.31 3.24
CA ALA A 51 9.16 8.64 3.81
C ALA A 51 10.54 9.28 4.06
N GLU A 52 11.52 8.49 4.48
CA GLU A 52 12.91 8.95 4.68
C GLU A 52 13.68 9.18 3.38
N ARG A 53 13.48 8.34 2.36
CA ARG A 53 14.28 8.36 1.12
C ARG A 53 13.61 9.03 -0.07
N GLY A 54 12.31 9.28 0.02
CA GLY A 54 11.46 9.76 -1.06
C GLY A 54 10.62 8.64 -1.67
N PHE A 55 9.34 8.95 -1.87
CA PHE A 55 8.39 8.07 -2.55
C PHE A 55 8.66 8.02 -4.07
N PRO A 56 8.18 6.97 -4.77
CA PRO A 56 8.24 6.90 -6.23
C PRO A 56 7.61 8.13 -6.89
N LYS A 57 8.09 8.55 -8.05
CA LYS A 57 7.48 9.69 -8.75
C LYS A 57 6.11 9.33 -9.33
N GLY A 58 5.24 10.33 -9.45
CA GLY A 58 3.92 10.22 -10.05
C GLY A 58 2.88 9.60 -9.11
N ARG A 59 1.76 9.16 -9.68
CA ARG A 59 0.55 8.82 -8.92
C ARG A 59 0.76 7.73 -7.87
N LEU A 60 1.58 6.72 -8.15
CA LEU A 60 1.89 5.67 -7.18
C LEU A 60 2.47 6.24 -5.88
N GLY A 61 3.43 7.17 -5.98
CA GLY A 61 4.04 7.78 -4.81
C GLY A 61 3.07 8.62 -4.00
N GLU A 62 2.22 9.40 -4.68
CA GLU A 62 1.17 10.20 -4.05
C GLU A 62 0.21 9.30 -3.25
N LEU A 63 -0.26 8.20 -3.84
CA LEU A 63 -1.12 7.24 -3.15
C LEU A 63 -0.40 6.58 -1.96
N MET A 64 0.88 6.22 -2.11
CA MET A 64 1.67 5.65 -1.02
C MET A 64 1.90 6.65 0.13
N GLN A 65 2.07 7.93 -0.17
CA GLN A 65 2.17 9.00 0.83
C GLN A 65 0.89 9.10 1.65
N HIS A 66 -0.28 9.12 1.00
CA HIS A 66 -1.57 9.12 1.69
C HIS A 66 -1.72 7.89 2.59
N VAL A 67 -1.39 6.70 2.10
CA VAL A 67 -1.43 5.46 2.90
C VAL A 67 -0.48 5.53 4.11
N CYS A 68 0.71 6.12 3.95
CA CYS A 68 1.66 6.32 5.05
C CYS A 68 1.03 7.17 6.16
N VAL A 69 0.51 8.35 5.79
CA VAL A 69 -0.14 9.28 6.73
C VAL A 69 -1.34 8.64 7.42
N PHE A 70 -2.20 7.92 6.67
CA PHE A 70 -3.35 7.23 7.26
C PHE A 70 -2.92 6.19 8.30
N LYS A 71 -1.83 5.44 8.04
CA LYS A 71 -1.31 4.45 9.00
C LYS A 71 -0.67 5.10 10.22
N GLU A 72 0.12 6.15 10.03
CA GLU A 72 0.74 6.92 11.12
C GLU A 72 -0.30 7.56 12.03
N THR A 73 -1.44 7.99 11.46
CA THR A 73 -2.56 8.59 12.21
C THR A 73 -3.45 7.52 12.89
N GLY A 74 -3.20 6.23 12.66
CA GLY A 74 -4.02 5.13 13.21
C GLY A 74 -5.34 4.90 12.48
N MET A 75 -5.52 5.46 11.27
CA MET A 75 -6.71 5.28 10.43
C MET A 75 -6.66 4.00 9.58
N ASP A 76 -5.89 2.98 9.97
CA ASP A 76 -5.77 1.72 9.21
C ASP A 76 -7.12 1.00 9.02
N MET A 77 -8.06 1.22 9.95
CA MET A 77 -9.43 0.69 9.88
C MET A 77 -10.22 1.19 8.67
N LEU A 78 -9.82 2.31 8.07
CA LEU A 78 -10.40 2.86 6.84
C LEU A 78 -10.33 1.88 5.67
N PHE A 79 -9.34 0.98 5.68
CA PHE A 79 -9.13 -0.01 4.62
C PHE A 79 -9.86 -1.33 4.85
N GLU A 80 -10.53 -1.52 5.99
CA GLU A 80 -11.28 -2.76 6.29
C GLU A 80 -12.34 -3.11 5.24
N PRO A 81 -13.13 -2.16 4.70
CA PRO A 81 -14.05 -2.46 3.60
C PRO A 81 -13.33 -3.02 2.36
N MET A 82 -12.14 -2.49 2.05
CA MET A 82 -11.33 -2.94 0.91
C MET A 82 -10.76 -4.34 1.16
N ARG A 83 -10.25 -4.61 2.37
CA ARG A 83 -9.78 -5.94 2.80
C ARG A 83 -10.89 -6.97 2.71
N LYS A 84 -12.10 -6.66 3.22
CA LYS A 84 -13.27 -7.55 3.13
C LYS A 84 -13.61 -7.89 1.68
N ARG A 85 -13.61 -6.89 0.78
CA ARG A 85 -13.83 -7.09 -0.66
C ARG A 85 -12.76 -7.97 -1.31
N ASN A 86 -11.51 -7.87 -0.85
CA ASN A 86 -10.36 -8.59 -1.41
C ASN A 86 -10.03 -9.92 -0.70
N GLY A 87 -10.95 -10.47 0.10
CA GLY A 87 -10.80 -11.78 0.74
C GLY A 87 -10.02 -11.78 2.06
N GLY A 88 -9.80 -10.60 2.65
CA GLY A 88 -9.12 -10.39 3.93
C GLY A 88 -7.84 -9.57 3.81
N ARG A 89 -7.12 -9.43 4.93
CA ARG A 89 -5.81 -8.77 4.96
C ARG A 89 -4.78 -9.62 4.22
N THR A 90 -3.96 -8.98 3.41
CA THR A 90 -2.90 -9.67 2.66
C THR A 90 -1.93 -10.35 3.64
N ARG A 91 -1.73 -11.65 3.47
CA ARG A 91 -0.84 -12.43 4.34
C ARG A 91 0.61 -12.18 3.94
N LEU A 92 1.32 -11.38 4.73
CA LEU A 92 2.74 -11.09 4.54
C LEU A 92 3.58 -12.20 5.18
N SER A 93 3.69 -13.35 4.53
CA SER A 93 4.67 -14.36 4.94
C SER A 93 6.04 -14.00 4.36
N LYS A 94 7.10 -13.99 5.18
CA LYS A 94 8.46 -14.08 4.65
C LYS A 94 8.52 -15.42 3.90
N LYS A 95 8.59 -15.41 2.57
CA LYS A 95 9.25 -16.55 1.92
C LYS A 95 10.63 -16.66 2.56
N PRO A 96 11.08 -17.86 2.97
CA PRO A 96 12.48 -18.02 3.35
C PRO A 96 13.27 -17.51 2.14
N SER A 97 14.15 -16.53 2.35
CA SER A 97 15.12 -16.16 1.33
C SER A 97 15.83 -17.45 0.97
N GLN A 98 15.67 -17.94 -0.25
CA GLN A 98 16.54 -18.97 -0.80
C GLN A 98 17.93 -18.33 -0.80
N GLY A 99 18.68 -18.53 0.27
CA GLY A 99 20.03 -18.01 0.40
C GLY A 99 20.91 -18.78 -0.56
N SER A 100 21.26 -18.16 -1.69
CA SER A 100 22.51 -18.49 -2.36
C SER A 100 23.58 -17.59 -1.74
N PHE A 101 24.14 -18.04 -0.62
CA PHE A 101 25.52 -17.70 -0.29
C PHE A 101 26.37 -18.76 -0.96
N ASP A 102 26.67 -18.55 -2.24
CA ASP A 102 27.78 -19.24 -2.88
C ASP A 102 29.06 -18.57 -2.37
N PHE A 103 29.81 -19.29 -1.54
CA PHE A 103 31.19 -18.98 -1.15
C PHE A 103 32.16 -19.69 -2.11
#